data_AF-A0A843CG86-F1
#
_entry.id   AF-A0A843CG86-F1
#
_cell.length_a   1.000
_cell.length_b   1.000
_cell.length_c   1.000
_cell.angle_alpha   90.00
_cell.angle_beta   90.00
_cell.angle_gamma   90.00
#
_symmetry.space_group_name_H-M   'P 1'
#
loop_
_entity.id
_entity.type
_entity.pdbx_description
1 polymer ?
#
loop_
_entity_poly.entity_id
_entity_poly.type
_entity_poly.pdbx_seq_one_letter_code
_entity_poly.pdbx_strand_id
1 'polypeptide(L)'
;MTSSTRTKQHIAEVVSHELAHQWFGNLVTMEWWNDLWLNESFATFMATKFLDKFYPEWKLVNKPSEIREIFDAISYDKGGCVLRMLENFVTEKNFRAGLRIYLKKFAYKNAKGDDLWNEIGKKARMPVLAVVNSWIGQAGFPLVNVTRQNTKLILSQKRFVLEQKGKEKERWYIPISITQGKTTKNKLVTKQQDAIPITPSPAMINSGRPGFYRVKYSPDLLISLKSLVLQKSISHIDRWALQNDLFALCVSGDGITKSYLDFSKSYENEDDYITQSNVASNLHSLYNRTIEESFNYEIKDIVHNFLKTIFARIGWD
;
A
#
# COMPACT_ATOMS: atom_id res chain seq x y z
N MET A 1 27.76 -13.07 -22.80
CA MET A 1 26.32 -12.76 -22.63
C MET A 1 26.09 -12.32 -21.20
N THR A 2 25.62 -11.09 -20.98
CA THR A 2 25.23 -10.60 -19.65
C THR A 2 23.72 -10.75 -19.48
N SER A 3 23.28 -11.41 -18.41
CA SER A 3 21.86 -11.55 -18.07
C SER A 3 21.16 -10.19 -17.96
N SER A 4 19.88 -10.15 -18.33
CA SER A 4 19.04 -8.94 -18.25
C SER A 4 18.94 -8.41 -16.81
N THR A 5 18.69 -7.11 -16.65
CA THR A 5 18.46 -6.48 -15.33
C THR A 5 17.32 -7.15 -14.57
N ARG A 6 16.22 -7.48 -15.26
CA ARG A 6 15.08 -8.19 -14.68
C ARG A 6 15.47 -9.56 -14.13
N THR A 7 16.28 -10.31 -14.87
CA THR A 7 16.80 -11.62 -14.43
C THR A 7 17.70 -11.47 -13.20
N LYS A 8 18.57 -10.47 -13.17
CA LYS A 8 19.45 -10.19 -12.02
C LYS A 8 18.64 -9.84 -10.76
N GLN A 9 17.63 -8.98 -10.91
CA GLN A 9 16.72 -8.61 -9.82
C GLN A 9 15.97 -9.82 -9.26
N HIS A 10 15.41 -10.64 -10.14
CA HIS A 10 14.69 -11.85 -9.73
C HIS A 10 15.59 -12.86 -8.99
N ILE A 11 16.79 -13.14 -9.51
CA ILE A 11 17.74 -14.04 -8.83
C ILE A 11 18.11 -13.50 -7.45
N ALA A 12 18.42 -12.20 -7.36
CA ALA A 12 18.78 -11.59 -6.09
C ALA A 12 17.63 -11.62 -5.08
N GLU A 13 16.38 -11.46 -5.53
CA GLU A 13 15.20 -11.62 -4.69
C GLU A 13 15.07 -13.03 -4.14
N VAL A 14 15.11 -14.05 -5.00
CA VAL A 14 15.03 -15.46 -4.59
C VAL A 14 16.13 -15.79 -3.58
N VAL A 15 17.39 -15.41 -3.87
CA VAL A 15 18.51 -15.64 -2.95
C VAL A 15 18.29 -14.95 -1.60
N SER A 16 17.76 -13.71 -1.61
CA SER A 16 17.51 -12.97 -0.38
C SER A 16 16.35 -13.56 0.43
N HIS A 17 15.33 -14.09 -0.24
CA HIS A 17 14.19 -14.81 0.35
C HIS A 17 14.66 -16.10 1.04
N GLU A 18 15.40 -16.95 0.33
CA GLU A 18 15.95 -18.19 0.90
C GLU A 18 16.98 -17.95 2.02
N LEU A 19 17.73 -16.85 1.95
CA LEU A 19 18.63 -16.46 3.03
C LEU A 19 17.85 -16.00 4.27
N ALA A 20 16.72 -15.31 4.10
CA ALA A 20 15.85 -14.93 5.21
C ALA A 20 15.24 -16.16 5.91
N HIS A 21 14.97 -17.24 5.16
CA HIS A 21 14.51 -18.51 5.71
C HIS A 21 15.49 -19.18 6.67
N GLN A 22 16.78 -18.84 6.61
CA GLN A 22 17.75 -19.31 7.62
C GLN A 22 17.37 -18.88 9.04
N TRP A 23 16.68 -17.73 9.20
CA TRP A 23 16.13 -17.29 10.48
C TRP A 23 14.64 -17.61 10.66
N PHE A 24 13.83 -17.46 9.60
CA PHE A 24 12.38 -17.65 9.64
C PHE A 24 11.96 -18.87 8.81
N GLY A 25 11.83 -20.03 9.46
CA GLY A 25 11.71 -21.32 8.79
C GLY A 25 12.66 -22.32 9.40
N ASN A 26 13.96 -22.02 9.39
CA ASN A 26 14.99 -22.92 9.89
C ASN A 26 15.27 -22.69 11.40
N LEU A 27 15.76 -21.51 11.79
CA LEU A 27 16.12 -21.23 13.20
C LEU A 27 14.90 -21.18 14.12
N VAL A 28 13.80 -20.60 13.64
CA VAL A 28 12.49 -20.61 14.28
C VAL A 28 11.49 -21.12 13.26
N THR A 29 10.92 -22.30 13.54
CA THR A 29 9.92 -22.94 12.70
C THR A 29 8.55 -22.72 13.31
N MET A 30 7.54 -22.46 12.47
CA MET A 30 6.15 -22.39 12.91
C MET A 30 5.76 -23.68 13.64
N GLU A 31 4.95 -23.57 14.69
CA GLU A 31 4.46 -24.76 15.41
C GLU A 31 3.60 -25.66 14.51
N TRP A 32 2.83 -25.06 13.59
CA TRP A 32 2.00 -25.81 12.65
C TRP A 32 1.76 -25.01 11.34
N TRP A 33 1.33 -25.71 10.29
CA TRP A 33 1.20 -25.16 8.93
C TRP A 33 0.19 -24.02 8.77
N ASN A 34 -0.75 -23.86 9.71
CA ASN A 34 -1.66 -22.70 9.76
C ASN A 34 -0.90 -21.37 9.93
N ASP A 35 0.31 -21.42 10.48
CA ASP A 35 1.21 -20.27 10.64
C ASP A 35 2.30 -20.20 9.55
N LEU A 36 2.19 -20.97 8.45
CA LEU A 36 3.18 -20.93 7.35
C LEU A 36 3.37 -19.53 6.78
N TRP A 37 2.30 -18.74 6.73
CA TRP A 37 2.33 -17.34 6.31
C TRP A 37 3.39 -16.53 7.06
N LEU A 38 3.67 -16.88 8.33
CA LEU A 38 4.68 -16.23 9.14
C LEU A 38 6.06 -16.37 8.51
N ASN A 39 6.44 -17.55 8.05
CA ASN A 39 7.75 -17.75 7.44
C ASN A 39 7.82 -17.09 6.07
N GLU A 40 6.85 -17.35 5.20
CA GLU A 40 6.87 -16.87 3.82
C GLU A 40 6.73 -15.35 3.70
N SER A 41 5.84 -14.75 4.49
CA SER A 41 5.66 -13.30 4.49
C SER A 41 6.89 -12.60 5.06
N PHE A 42 7.51 -13.15 6.12
CA PHE A 42 8.73 -12.58 6.66
C PHE A 42 9.90 -12.70 5.70
N ALA A 43 10.06 -13.83 5.02
CA ALA A 43 11.11 -14.00 4.03
C ALA A 43 10.96 -12.98 2.89
N THR A 44 9.74 -12.79 2.38
CA THR A 44 9.43 -11.78 1.35
C THR A 44 9.74 -10.36 1.80
N PHE A 45 9.31 -10.03 3.03
CA PHE A 45 9.55 -8.72 3.64
C PHE A 45 11.05 -8.46 3.83
N MET A 46 11.79 -9.46 4.31
CA MET A 46 13.24 -9.37 4.54
C MET A 46 14.03 -9.31 3.23
N ALA A 47 13.61 -10.05 2.20
CA ALA A 47 14.19 -9.98 0.87
C ALA A 47 14.11 -8.57 0.31
N THR A 48 12.94 -7.94 0.41
CA THR A 48 12.74 -6.54 0.00
C THR A 48 13.69 -5.59 0.73
N LYS A 49 13.84 -5.75 2.05
CA LYS A 49 14.77 -4.93 2.87
C LYS A 49 16.24 -5.17 2.53
N PHE A 50 16.60 -6.41 2.22
CA PHE A 50 17.96 -6.77 1.81
C PHE A 50 18.32 -6.10 0.49
N LEU A 51 17.44 -6.23 -0.52
CA LEU A 51 17.67 -5.64 -1.83
C LEU A 51 17.75 -4.12 -1.77
N ASP A 52 16.89 -3.46 -0.98
CA ASP A 52 16.95 -2.00 -0.79
C ASP A 52 18.29 -1.54 -0.20
N LYS A 53 18.88 -2.36 0.69
CA LYS A 53 20.15 -2.04 1.34
C LYS A 53 21.36 -2.30 0.44
N PHE A 54 21.38 -3.42 -0.26
CA PHE A 54 22.55 -3.89 -1.02
C PHE A 54 22.52 -3.48 -2.50
N TYR A 55 21.34 -3.22 -3.05
CA TYR A 55 21.11 -2.77 -4.42
C TYR A 55 20.17 -1.53 -4.47
N PRO A 56 20.50 -0.44 -3.75
CA PRO A 56 19.63 0.75 -3.67
C PRO A 56 19.34 1.37 -5.04
N GLU A 57 20.23 1.18 -6.02
CA GLU A 57 20.07 1.66 -7.38
C GLU A 57 18.90 0.99 -8.13
N TRP A 58 18.45 -0.20 -7.70
CA TRP A 58 17.31 -0.88 -8.30
C TRP A 58 15.96 -0.30 -7.88
N LYS A 59 15.91 0.47 -6.78
CA LYS A 59 14.70 1.14 -6.27
C LYS A 59 13.47 0.21 -6.15
N LEU A 60 13.68 -1.06 -5.77
CA LEU A 60 12.64 -2.08 -5.77
C LEU A 60 11.50 -1.80 -4.78
N VAL A 61 11.80 -1.17 -3.64
CA VAL A 61 10.78 -0.72 -2.67
C VAL A 61 9.81 0.29 -3.29
N ASN A 62 10.25 1.00 -4.33
CA ASN A 62 9.44 1.97 -5.04
C ASN A 62 8.66 1.36 -6.21
N LYS A 63 8.89 0.08 -6.59
CA LYS A 63 8.22 -0.62 -7.71
C LYS A 63 7.29 -1.73 -7.21
N PRO A 64 6.03 -1.42 -6.80
CA PRO A 64 5.14 -2.42 -6.20
C PRO A 64 4.60 -3.46 -7.17
N SER A 65 4.74 -3.26 -8.49
CA SER A 65 3.93 -3.94 -9.50
C SER A 65 4.65 -4.93 -10.42
N GLU A 66 5.97 -5.10 -10.33
CA GLU A 66 6.72 -5.93 -11.31
C GLU A 66 7.21 -7.27 -10.76
N ILE A 67 6.67 -7.75 -9.64
CA ILE A 67 7.13 -8.96 -8.98
C ILE A 67 5.93 -9.80 -8.55
N ARG A 68 5.55 -10.81 -9.36
CA ARG A 68 5.01 -12.14 -8.96
C ARG A 68 4.09 -12.74 -10.04
N GLU A 69 4.62 -13.73 -10.74
CA GLU A 69 3.85 -14.91 -11.14
C GLU A 69 4.53 -16.09 -10.44
N ILE A 70 3.73 -16.97 -9.83
CA ILE A 70 3.94 -18.43 -9.63
C ILE A 70 3.42 -18.94 -8.26
N PHE A 71 3.26 -18.15 -7.19
CA PHE A 71 2.71 -18.65 -5.91
C PHE A 71 1.77 -17.64 -5.22
N ASP A 72 0.71 -18.15 -4.55
CA ASP A 72 -0.55 -17.44 -4.25
C ASP A 72 -0.37 -16.04 -3.62
N ALA A 73 -0.88 -15.01 -4.32
CA ALA A 73 -0.77 -13.58 -3.98
C ALA A 73 -1.31 -13.24 -2.58
N ILE A 74 -2.20 -14.07 -2.02
CA ILE A 74 -2.81 -13.81 -0.71
C ILE A 74 -1.81 -14.06 0.44
N SER A 75 -1.03 -15.13 0.41
CA SER A 75 -0.11 -15.46 1.50
C SER A 75 1.14 -14.57 1.50
N TYR A 76 1.64 -14.17 0.33
CA TYR A 76 2.85 -13.37 0.19
C TYR A 76 2.58 -11.86 0.24
N ASP A 77 1.64 -11.34 -0.56
CA ASP A 77 1.51 -9.89 -0.77
C ASP A 77 0.81 -9.22 0.40
N LYS A 78 -0.31 -9.78 0.84
CA LYS A 78 -1.05 -9.26 1.99
C LYS A 78 -0.21 -9.38 3.25
N GLY A 79 0.44 -10.53 3.46
CA GLY A 79 1.32 -10.75 4.61
C GLY A 79 2.47 -9.74 4.66
N GLY A 80 3.23 -9.59 3.56
CA GLY A 80 4.30 -8.60 3.45
C GLY A 80 3.84 -7.14 3.65
N CYS A 81 2.68 -6.76 3.10
CA CYS A 81 2.12 -5.43 3.29
C CYS A 81 1.67 -5.18 4.74
N VAL A 82 1.05 -6.18 5.39
CA VAL A 82 0.69 -6.11 6.80
C VAL A 82 1.93 -6.01 7.67
N LEU A 83 3.01 -6.73 7.37
CA LEU A 83 4.31 -6.61 8.06
C LEU A 83 4.90 -5.19 7.93
N ARG A 84 4.91 -4.62 6.73
CA ARG A 84 5.36 -3.24 6.50
C ARG A 84 4.52 -2.23 7.29
N MET A 85 3.21 -2.40 7.33
CA MET A 85 2.30 -1.58 8.12
C MET A 85 2.58 -1.70 9.62
N LEU A 86 2.81 -2.92 10.12
CA LEU A 86 3.12 -3.18 11.52
C LEU A 86 4.47 -2.59 11.93
N GLU A 87 5.50 -2.74 11.10
CA GLU A 87 6.81 -2.09 11.31
C GLU A 87 6.65 -0.57 11.39
N ASN A 88 5.85 0.04 10.50
CA ASN A 88 5.57 1.47 10.56
C ASN A 88 4.80 1.84 11.85
N PHE A 89 3.80 1.04 12.24
CA PHE A 89 3.00 1.26 13.44
C PHE A 89 3.83 1.26 14.72
N VAL A 90 4.75 0.31 14.88
CA VAL A 90 5.59 0.20 16.09
C VAL A 90 6.92 0.94 15.99
N THR A 91 7.30 1.44 14.81
CA THR A 91 8.64 1.87 14.38
C THR A 91 9.63 0.73 14.14
N GLU A 92 10.51 0.90 13.15
CA GLU A 92 11.59 -0.03 12.81
C GLU A 92 12.47 -0.39 14.02
N LYS A 93 12.76 0.58 14.88
CA LYS A 93 13.57 0.38 16.10
C LYS A 93 12.91 -0.64 17.04
N ASN A 94 11.62 -0.48 17.34
CA ASN A 94 10.93 -1.39 18.24
C ASN A 94 10.62 -2.72 17.55
N PHE A 95 10.28 -2.72 16.26
CA PHE A 95 10.06 -3.92 15.48
C PHE A 95 11.30 -4.82 15.50
N ARG A 96 12.47 -4.28 15.13
CA ARG A 96 13.76 -5.01 15.18
C ARG A 96 14.13 -5.45 16.58
N ALA A 97 13.90 -4.62 17.59
CA ALA A 97 14.21 -4.99 18.97
C ALA A 97 13.32 -6.14 19.46
N GLY A 98 12.02 -6.10 19.17
CA GLY A 98 11.09 -7.19 19.48
C GLY A 98 11.45 -8.47 18.72
N LEU A 99 11.79 -8.35 17.44
CA LEU A 99 12.21 -9.48 16.63
C LEU A 99 13.48 -10.15 17.18
N ARG A 100 14.49 -9.37 17.59
CA ARG A 100 15.70 -9.93 18.22
C ARG A 100 15.39 -10.67 19.53
N ILE A 101 14.46 -10.16 20.33
CA ILE A 101 14.02 -10.82 21.56
C ILE A 101 13.35 -12.15 21.23
N TYR A 102 12.42 -12.13 20.27
CA TYR A 102 11.74 -13.33 19.79
C TYR A 102 12.71 -14.39 19.28
N LEU A 103 13.58 -14.04 18.31
CA LEU A 103 14.53 -14.98 17.72
C LEU A 103 15.47 -15.59 18.78
N LYS A 104 15.94 -14.79 19.75
CA LYS A 104 16.77 -15.31 20.85
C LYS A 104 16.01 -16.25 21.79
N LYS A 105 14.74 -15.94 22.07
CA LYS A 105 13.91 -16.70 23.01
C LYS A 105 13.46 -18.05 22.44
N PHE A 106 13.19 -18.09 21.14
CA PHE A 106 12.67 -19.26 20.43
C PHE A 106 13.69 -19.96 19.52
N ALA A 107 14.97 -19.56 19.56
CA ALA A 107 16.02 -20.24 18.81
C ALA A 107 16.02 -21.76 19.08
N TYR A 108 16.02 -22.55 18.02
CA TYR A 108 15.99 -24.02 18.06
C TYR A 108 14.73 -24.60 18.71
N LYS A 109 13.62 -23.86 18.69
CA LYS A 109 12.30 -24.25 19.21
C LYS A 109 11.21 -23.88 18.21
N ASN A 110 10.01 -24.43 18.43
CA ASN A 110 8.80 -23.98 17.76
C ASN A 110 8.22 -22.73 18.46
N ALA A 111 7.46 -21.95 17.71
CA ALA A 111 6.73 -20.78 18.22
C ALA A 111 5.36 -20.66 17.56
N LYS A 112 4.39 -20.13 18.30
CA LYS A 112 3.06 -19.77 17.79
C LYS A 112 3.13 -18.44 17.05
N GLY A 113 2.24 -18.23 16.08
CA GLY A 113 2.08 -16.91 15.44
C GLY A 113 1.96 -15.77 16.47
N ASP A 114 1.19 -15.99 17.55
CA ASP A 114 0.98 -15.02 18.62
C ASP A 114 2.25 -14.65 19.40
N ASP A 115 3.23 -15.55 19.50
CA ASP A 115 4.44 -15.34 20.30
C ASP A 115 5.26 -14.16 19.78
N LEU A 116 5.41 -14.06 18.45
CA LEU A 116 6.12 -12.97 17.82
C LEU A 116 5.45 -11.62 18.12
N TRP A 117 4.13 -11.54 17.92
CA TRP A 117 3.37 -10.30 18.09
C TRP A 117 3.34 -9.84 19.54
N ASN A 118 3.34 -10.79 20.48
CA ASN A 118 3.47 -10.50 21.89
C ASN A 118 4.84 -9.89 22.24
N GLU A 119 5.95 -10.41 21.72
CA GLU A 119 7.28 -9.85 22.00
C GLU A 119 7.46 -8.46 21.36
N ILE A 120 6.97 -8.24 20.13
CA ILE A 120 6.98 -6.91 19.51
C ILE A 120 6.07 -5.93 20.29
N GLY A 121 4.85 -6.37 20.66
CA GLY A 121 3.90 -5.57 21.42
C GLY A 121 4.41 -5.14 22.79
N LYS A 122 5.05 -6.05 23.53
CA LYS A 122 5.74 -5.75 24.80
C LYS A 122 6.84 -4.70 24.61
N LYS A 123 7.66 -4.84 23.56
CA LYS A 123 8.76 -3.91 23.30
C LYS A 123 8.26 -2.52 22.90
N ALA A 124 7.21 -2.45 22.08
CA ALA A 124 6.62 -1.22 21.58
C ALA A 124 5.63 -0.57 22.57
N ARG A 125 5.16 -1.30 23.59
CA ARG A 125 4.05 -0.91 24.48
C ARG A 125 2.78 -0.59 23.69
N MET A 126 2.48 -1.43 22.69
CA MET A 126 1.38 -1.27 21.75
C MET A 126 0.59 -2.57 21.58
N PRO A 127 -0.71 -2.52 21.23
CA PRO A 127 -1.57 -3.70 21.11
C PRO A 127 -1.35 -4.46 19.79
N VAL A 128 -0.11 -4.86 19.51
CA VAL A 128 0.31 -5.42 18.21
C VAL A 128 -0.44 -6.71 17.86
N LEU A 129 -0.61 -7.62 18.82
CA LEU A 129 -1.35 -8.87 18.60
C LEU A 129 -2.81 -8.60 18.18
N ALA A 130 -3.49 -7.67 18.85
CA ALA A 130 -4.86 -7.31 18.49
C ALA A 130 -4.96 -6.68 17.09
N VAL A 131 -3.95 -5.87 16.70
CA VAL A 131 -3.86 -5.35 15.34
C VAL A 131 -3.72 -6.50 14.36
N VAL A 132 -2.69 -7.34 14.51
CA VAL A 132 -2.41 -8.46 13.60
C VAL A 132 -3.63 -9.36 13.43
N ASN A 133 -4.28 -9.77 14.52
CA ASN A 133 -5.42 -10.67 14.47
C ASN A 133 -6.60 -10.07 13.69
N SER A 134 -6.78 -8.75 13.71
CA SER A 134 -7.78 -8.08 12.86
C SER A 134 -7.45 -8.10 11.36
N TRP A 135 -6.19 -8.33 10.97
CA TRP A 135 -5.74 -8.34 9.57
C TRP A 135 -5.62 -9.75 8.99
N ILE A 136 -5.12 -10.70 9.78
CA ILE A 136 -4.90 -12.08 9.34
C ILE A 136 -6.13 -12.97 9.58
N GLY A 137 -6.94 -12.66 10.60
CA GLY A 137 -8.10 -13.46 10.97
C GLY A 137 -9.32 -13.32 10.06
N GLN A 138 -9.24 -12.44 9.04
CA GLN A 138 -10.34 -12.20 8.10
C GLN A 138 -9.83 -11.88 6.68
N ALA A 139 -10.64 -12.23 5.69
CA ALA A 139 -10.35 -12.00 4.28
C ALA A 139 -10.47 -10.53 3.88
N GLY A 140 -9.70 -10.11 2.87
CA GLY A 140 -9.73 -8.76 2.34
C GLY A 140 -8.98 -7.72 3.19
N PHE A 141 -9.27 -6.44 2.91
CA PHE A 141 -8.71 -5.25 3.55
C PHE A 141 -9.74 -4.11 3.52
N PRO A 142 -9.58 -3.06 4.36
CA PRO A 142 -10.57 -2.01 4.46
C PRO A 142 -10.40 -0.92 3.39
N LEU A 143 -11.54 -0.35 2.99
CA LEU A 143 -11.66 0.99 2.46
C LEU A 143 -11.91 1.96 3.63
N VAL A 144 -11.06 2.97 3.76
CA VAL A 144 -11.23 4.08 4.71
C VAL A 144 -11.86 5.26 3.99
N ASN A 145 -13.11 5.59 4.32
CA ASN A 145 -13.74 6.83 3.89
C ASN A 145 -13.28 7.97 4.79
N VAL A 146 -12.97 9.11 4.19
CA VAL A 146 -12.45 10.30 4.84
C VAL A 146 -13.31 11.47 4.41
N THR A 147 -14.03 12.06 5.34
CA THR A 147 -14.80 13.29 5.11
C THR A 147 -14.34 14.38 6.06
N ARG A 148 -14.38 15.62 5.62
CA ARG A 148 -14.08 16.76 6.47
C ARG A 148 -15.36 17.34 7.06
N GLN A 149 -15.35 17.58 8.36
CA GLN A 149 -16.38 18.32 9.08
C GLN A 149 -15.70 19.38 9.95
N ASN A 150 -15.72 20.63 9.49
CA ASN A 150 -15.05 21.76 10.16
C ASN A 150 -13.54 21.48 10.41
N THR A 151 -13.18 21.34 11.68
CA THR A 151 -11.82 21.09 12.19
C THR A 151 -11.55 19.61 12.48
N LYS A 152 -12.39 18.70 11.96
CA LYS A 152 -12.25 17.26 12.15
C LYS A 152 -12.32 16.51 10.82
N LEU A 153 -11.55 15.44 10.71
CA LEU A 153 -11.80 14.37 9.76
C LEU A 153 -12.69 13.33 10.42
N ILE A 154 -13.78 12.96 9.75
CA ILE A 154 -14.59 11.81 10.09
C ILE A 154 -14.12 10.67 9.22
N LEU A 155 -13.66 9.62 9.88
CA LEU A 155 -13.20 8.39 9.27
C LEU A 155 -14.27 7.32 9.44
N SER A 156 -14.54 6.57 8.39
CA SER A 156 -15.31 5.33 8.49
C SER A 156 -14.61 4.23 7.71
N GLN A 157 -14.70 3.00 8.20
CA GLN A 157 -14.18 1.83 7.49
C GLN A 157 -15.31 0.96 6.97
N LYS A 158 -15.07 0.28 5.86
CA LYS A 158 -15.81 -0.88 5.37
C LYS A 158 -14.84 -1.81 4.65
N ARG A 159 -15.21 -3.05 4.33
CA ARG A 159 -14.37 -3.91 3.51
C ARG A 159 -14.34 -3.33 2.08
N PHE A 160 -13.16 -3.38 1.45
CA PHE A 160 -13.05 -3.08 0.03
C PHE A 160 -13.33 -4.35 -0.77
N VAL A 161 -14.31 -4.28 -1.68
CA VAL A 161 -14.70 -5.36 -2.60
C VAL A 161 -14.94 -4.76 -3.98
N LEU A 162 -14.70 -5.53 -5.04
CA LEU A 162 -15.02 -5.10 -6.41
C LEU A 162 -16.51 -5.19 -6.72
N GLU A 163 -17.21 -6.10 -6.05
CA GLU A 163 -18.65 -6.32 -6.18
C GLU A 163 -19.24 -6.49 -4.77
N GLN A 164 -20.21 -5.65 -4.40
CA GLN A 164 -20.84 -5.73 -3.09
C GLN A 164 -21.82 -6.90 -3.05
N LYS A 165 -21.58 -7.86 -2.13
CA LYS A 165 -22.51 -8.95 -1.82
C LYS A 165 -22.78 -8.98 -0.32
N GLY A 166 -24.02 -8.70 0.07
CA GLY A 166 -24.49 -8.84 1.46
C GLY A 166 -24.06 -7.73 2.41
N LYS A 167 -24.29 -7.96 3.71
CA LYS A 167 -23.94 -7.03 4.80
C LYS A 167 -22.58 -7.39 5.38
N GLU A 168 -21.70 -6.40 5.48
CA GLU A 168 -20.37 -6.54 6.08
C GLU A 168 -20.42 -6.34 7.59
N LYS A 169 -19.69 -7.18 8.34
CA LYS A 169 -19.51 -7.07 9.79
C LYS A 169 -18.04 -6.93 10.18
N GLU A 170 -17.14 -7.07 9.21
CA GLU A 170 -15.69 -7.06 9.40
C GLU A 170 -15.19 -5.69 9.83
N ARG A 171 -14.19 -5.72 10.71
CA ARG A 171 -13.55 -4.51 11.24
C ARG A 171 -12.08 -4.74 11.42
N TRP A 172 -11.28 -3.78 11.01
CA TRP A 172 -9.84 -3.78 11.16
C TRP A 172 -9.40 -2.78 12.23
N TYR A 173 -8.32 -3.09 12.91
CA TYR A 173 -7.62 -2.12 13.76
C TYR A 173 -6.56 -1.46 12.87
N ILE A 174 -6.84 -0.24 12.43
CA ILE A 174 -6.11 0.40 11.34
C ILE A 174 -5.15 1.46 11.92
N PRO A 175 -3.83 1.29 11.80
CA PRO A 175 -2.86 2.34 12.09
C PRO A 175 -2.96 3.42 11.00
N ILE A 176 -3.71 4.48 11.27
CA ILE A 176 -3.93 5.58 10.34
C ILE A 176 -2.88 6.67 10.58
N SER A 177 -2.18 7.05 9.51
CA SER A 177 -1.34 8.25 9.46
C SER A 177 -2.05 9.39 8.73
N ILE A 178 -1.97 10.60 9.28
CA ILE A 178 -2.53 11.83 8.72
C ILE A 178 -1.40 12.83 8.58
N THR A 179 -1.10 13.21 7.35
CA THR A 179 -0.06 14.17 7.02
C THR A 179 -0.68 15.50 6.61
N GLN A 180 -0.30 16.57 7.31
CA GLN A 180 -0.66 17.96 6.99
C GLN A 180 0.63 18.78 6.90
N GLY A 181 1.02 19.16 5.68
CA GLY A 181 2.32 19.76 5.40
C GLY A 181 3.46 18.83 5.81
N LYS A 182 4.35 19.28 6.70
CA LYS A 182 5.48 18.48 7.21
C LYS A 182 5.16 17.67 8.47
N THR A 183 3.93 17.76 8.99
CA THR A 183 3.55 17.10 10.24
C THR A 183 2.72 15.87 9.95
N THR A 184 3.11 14.73 10.51
CA THR A 184 2.35 13.48 10.46
C THR A 184 1.87 13.11 11.86
N LYS A 185 0.57 12.85 12.00
CA LYS A 185 -0.05 12.32 13.22
C LYS A 185 -0.52 10.89 12.98
N ASN A 186 -0.25 10.00 13.93
CA ASN A 186 -0.69 8.60 13.87
C ASN A 186 -1.81 8.35 14.89
N LYS A 187 -2.80 7.55 14.50
CA LYS A 187 -3.87 7.09 15.39
C LYS A 187 -4.26 5.65 15.05
N LEU A 188 -4.43 4.81 16.07
CA LEU A 188 -5.02 3.49 15.89
C LEU A 188 -6.54 3.60 15.89
N VAL A 189 -7.17 3.37 14.74
CA VAL A 189 -8.63 3.36 14.60
C VAL A 189 -9.15 1.95 14.83
N THR A 190 -9.89 1.74 15.92
CA THR A 190 -10.45 0.44 16.32
C THR A 190 -11.98 0.37 16.19
N LYS A 191 -12.63 1.50 15.91
CA LYS A 191 -14.08 1.64 15.77
C LYS A 191 -14.47 1.68 14.30
N GLN A 192 -15.76 1.43 14.02
CA GLN A 192 -16.32 1.56 12.66
C GLN A 192 -16.18 2.98 12.12
N GLN A 193 -16.37 3.96 13.01
CA GLN A 193 -16.21 5.37 12.74
C GLN A 193 -15.37 6.02 13.83
N ASP A 194 -14.58 7.01 13.45
CA ASP A 194 -13.75 7.77 14.36
C ASP A 194 -13.60 9.22 13.87
N ALA A 195 -13.33 10.14 14.78
CA ALA A 195 -13.12 11.54 14.47
C ALA A 195 -11.71 11.97 14.91
N ILE A 196 -11.03 12.73 14.04
CA ILE A 196 -9.65 13.17 14.29
C ILE A 196 -9.53 14.66 14.04
N PRO A 197 -9.07 15.47 15.03
CA PRO A 197 -8.83 16.89 14.84
C PRO A 197 -7.77 17.16 13.78
N ILE A 198 -8.04 18.11 12.90
CA ILE A 198 -7.13 18.56 11.85
C ILE A 198 -7.00 20.08 11.82
N THR A 199 -5.88 20.55 11.29
CA THR A 199 -5.67 21.95 10.94
C THR A 199 -6.36 22.30 9.61
N PRO A 200 -6.44 23.59 9.22
CA PRO A 200 -7.01 23.98 7.93
C PRO A 200 -6.31 23.39 6.70
N SER A 201 -5.02 23.06 6.81
CA SER A 201 -4.18 22.56 5.72
C SER A 201 -4.73 21.27 5.09
N PRO A 202 -4.40 21.00 3.80
CA PRO A 202 -4.72 19.74 3.15
C PRO A 202 -4.27 18.54 4.00
N ALA A 203 -5.15 17.54 4.13
CA ALA A 203 -4.90 16.36 4.96
C ALA A 203 -4.85 15.12 4.08
N MET A 204 -3.69 14.47 4.08
CA MET A 204 -3.45 13.23 3.34
C MET A 204 -3.36 12.06 4.29
N ILE A 205 -4.12 11.02 4.02
CA ILE A 205 -4.10 9.77 4.76
C ILE A 205 -3.13 8.80 4.12
N ASN A 206 -2.41 8.02 4.93
CA ASN A 206 -1.53 6.94 4.47
C ASN A 206 -0.38 7.44 3.59
N SER A 207 0.24 8.58 3.96
CA SER A 207 1.39 9.11 3.21
C SER A 207 2.56 8.11 3.21
N GLY A 208 3.18 7.91 2.05
CA GLY A 208 4.19 6.88 1.79
C GLY A 208 3.63 5.46 1.63
N ARG A 209 2.30 5.32 1.74
CA ARG A 209 1.53 4.07 1.64
C ARG A 209 2.06 2.91 2.51
N PRO A 210 2.41 3.12 3.80
CA PRO A 210 2.78 2.02 4.69
C PRO A 210 1.58 1.15 5.08
N GLY A 211 0.36 1.70 5.10
CA GLY A 211 -0.86 1.00 5.50
C GLY A 211 -1.47 0.19 4.38
N PHE A 212 -1.90 -1.04 4.70
CA PHE A 212 -2.56 -1.96 3.75
C PHE A 212 -4.06 -1.70 3.65
N TYR A 213 -4.44 -0.48 3.24
CA TYR A 213 -5.83 -0.08 3.07
C TYR A 213 -5.95 0.98 1.97
N ARG A 214 -7.15 1.08 1.38
CA ARG A 214 -7.47 2.13 0.40
C ARG A 214 -8.12 3.31 1.08
N VAL A 215 -8.00 4.49 0.48
CA VAL A 215 -8.60 5.72 0.99
C VAL A 215 -9.57 6.32 -0.02
N LYS A 216 -10.79 6.60 0.43
CA LYS A 216 -11.80 7.38 -0.31
C LYS A 216 -11.97 8.73 0.36
N TYR A 217 -11.61 9.79 -0.35
CA TYR A 217 -11.78 11.17 0.12
C TYR A 217 -13.11 11.76 -0.34
N SER A 218 -13.69 12.65 0.45
CA SER A 218 -14.80 13.49 0.02
C SER A 218 -14.37 14.48 -1.08
N PRO A 219 -15.30 14.98 -1.92
CA PRO A 219 -14.97 15.88 -3.02
C PRO A 219 -14.18 17.13 -2.62
N ASP A 220 -14.50 17.74 -1.46
CA ASP A 220 -13.79 18.91 -0.92
C ASP A 220 -12.32 18.60 -0.59
N LEU A 221 -12.05 17.44 -0.01
CA LEU A 221 -10.69 16.98 0.26
C LEU A 221 -9.93 16.69 -1.03
N LEU A 222 -10.59 16.07 -2.02
CA LEU A 222 -9.99 15.80 -3.33
C LEU A 222 -9.55 17.08 -4.04
N ILE A 223 -10.31 18.17 -3.95
CA ILE A 223 -9.89 19.47 -4.51
C ILE A 223 -8.54 19.90 -3.91
N SER A 224 -8.40 19.83 -2.59
CA SER A 224 -7.15 20.20 -1.92
C SER A 224 -5.98 19.29 -2.28
N LEU A 225 -6.22 17.98 -2.44
CA LEU A 225 -5.20 17.01 -2.83
C LEU A 225 -4.79 17.17 -4.30
N LYS A 226 -5.74 17.51 -5.18
CA LYS A 226 -5.46 17.83 -6.60
C LYS A 226 -4.46 18.98 -6.72
N SER A 227 -4.61 20.03 -5.90
CA SER A 227 -3.63 21.12 -5.85
C SER A 227 -2.23 20.65 -5.43
N LEU A 228 -2.13 19.71 -4.48
CA LEU A 228 -0.83 19.15 -4.07
C LEU A 228 -0.15 18.36 -5.18
N VAL A 229 -0.94 17.59 -5.95
CA VAL A 229 -0.46 16.83 -7.13
C VAL A 229 0.05 17.79 -8.21
N LEU A 230 -0.74 18.80 -8.58
CA LEU A 230 -0.36 19.81 -9.57
C LEU A 230 0.95 20.53 -9.22
N GLN A 231 1.13 20.87 -7.94
CA GLN A 231 2.32 21.54 -7.44
C GLN A 231 3.49 20.58 -7.20
N LYS A 232 3.30 19.26 -7.38
CA LYS A 232 4.25 18.21 -7.01
C LYS A 232 4.81 18.35 -5.59
N SER A 233 3.98 18.85 -4.67
CA SER A 233 4.34 19.13 -3.27
C SER A 233 4.24 17.91 -2.35
N ILE A 234 3.73 16.80 -2.89
CA ILE A 234 3.70 15.47 -2.25
C ILE A 234 4.57 14.49 -3.03
N SER A 235 5.02 13.43 -2.36
CA SER A 235 5.94 12.46 -2.95
C SER A 235 5.33 11.76 -4.17
N HIS A 236 6.16 11.25 -5.08
CA HIS A 236 5.68 10.46 -6.22
C HIS A 236 4.89 9.22 -5.76
N ILE A 237 5.28 8.61 -4.63
CA ILE A 237 4.53 7.50 -4.02
C ILE A 237 3.11 7.92 -3.63
N ASP A 238 2.95 9.12 -3.06
CA ASP A 238 1.65 9.65 -2.68
C ASP A 238 0.79 10.01 -3.91
N ARG A 239 1.40 10.59 -4.95
CA ARG A 239 0.74 10.85 -6.23
C ARG A 239 0.27 9.54 -6.87
N TRP A 240 1.13 8.54 -6.96
CA TRP A 240 0.77 7.20 -7.41
C TRP A 240 -0.37 6.59 -6.59
N ALA A 241 -0.29 6.67 -5.25
CA ALA A 241 -1.29 6.14 -4.33
C ALA A 241 -2.67 6.75 -4.55
N LEU A 242 -2.75 8.08 -4.67
CA LEU A 242 -4.00 8.80 -4.85
C LEU A 242 -4.74 8.36 -6.12
N GLN A 243 -4.08 8.39 -7.27
CA GLN A 243 -4.75 7.99 -8.51
C GLN A 243 -5.04 6.48 -8.56
N ASN A 244 -4.19 5.65 -7.92
CA ASN A 244 -4.42 4.21 -7.83
C ASN A 244 -5.67 3.87 -7.00
N ASP A 245 -5.86 4.56 -5.87
CA ASP A 245 -7.07 4.41 -5.06
C ASP A 245 -8.29 4.97 -5.79
N LEU A 246 -8.20 6.14 -6.43
CA LEU A 246 -9.31 6.70 -7.21
C LEU A 246 -9.76 5.78 -8.34
N PHE A 247 -8.82 5.20 -9.09
CA PHE A 247 -9.15 4.24 -10.14
C PHE A 247 -9.80 2.97 -9.58
N ALA A 248 -9.27 2.43 -8.48
CA ALA A 248 -9.87 1.27 -7.82
C ALA A 248 -11.30 1.54 -7.33
N LEU A 249 -11.58 2.76 -6.86
CA LEU A 249 -12.94 3.19 -6.50
C LEU A 249 -13.86 3.27 -7.73
N CYS A 250 -13.36 3.71 -8.89
CA CYS A 250 -14.14 3.64 -10.14
C CYS A 250 -14.49 2.20 -10.50
N VAL A 251 -13.52 1.28 -10.40
CA VAL A 251 -13.73 -0.14 -10.72
C VAL A 251 -14.71 -0.80 -9.73
N SER A 252 -14.65 -0.46 -8.44
CA SER A 252 -15.56 -1.01 -7.42
C SER A 252 -16.94 -0.36 -7.37
N GLY A 253 -17.19 0.68 -8.17
CA GLY A 253 -18.41 1.47 -8.10
C GLY A 253 -18.52 2.39 -6.88
N ASP A 254 -17.47 2.51 -6.07
CA ASP A 254 -17.42 3.46 -4.94
C ASP A 254 -17.02 4.88 -5.36
N GLY A 255 -16.52 5.07 -6.58
CA GLY A 255 -16.09 6.34 -7.15
C GLY A 255 -16.86 6.70 -8.41
N ILE A 256 -16.82 7.98 -8.78
CA ILE A 256 -17.43 8.49 -10.01
C ILE A 256 -16.34 8.56 -11.08
N THR A 257 -16.51 7.84 -12.20
CA THR A 257 -15.54 7.80 -13.31
C THR A 257 -15.20 9.20 -13.84
N LYS A 258 -16.20 10.08 -13.99
CA LYS A 258 -15.97 11.48 -14.36
C LYS A 258 -15.03 12.20 -13.40
N SER A 259 -15.21 12.02 -12.09
CA SER A 259 -14.33 12.63 -11.08
C SER A 259 -12.90 12.10 -11.17
N TYR A 260 -12.71 10.82 -11.51
CA TYR A 260 -11.37 10.28 -11.75
C TYR A 260 -10.73 10.87 -13.01
N LEU A 261 -11.47 10.94 -14.12
CA LEU A 261 -10.99 11.54 -15.37
C LEU A 261 -10.64 13.03 -15.21
N ASP A 262 -11.40 13.78 -14.40
CA ASP A 262 -11.08 15.17 -14.07
C ASP A 262 -9.89 15.31 -13.12
N PHE A 263 -9.67 14.32 -12.24
CA PHE A 263 -8.52 14.29 -11.34
C PHE A 263 -7.25 13.89 -12.09
N SER A 264 -7.31 12.92 -13.02
CA SER A 264 -6.16 12.43 -13.77
C SER A 264 -5.48 13.50 -14.62
N LYS A 265 -6.23 14.53 -15.06
CA LYS A 265 -5.68 15.74 -15.70
C LYS A 265 -4.61 16.45 -14.86
N SER A 266 -4.62 16.31 -13.53
CA SER A 266 -3.57 16.86 -12.67
C SER A 266 -2.20 16.19 -12.81
N TYR A 267 -2.14 15.05 -13.50
CA TYR A 267 -0.92 14.28 -13.76
C TYR A 267 -0.31 14.57 -15.13
N GLU A 268 -0.86 15.48 -15.94
CA GLU A 268 -0.36 15.77 -17.29
C GLU A 268 1.16 16.07 -17.31
N ASN A 269 1.66 16.78 -16.29
CA ASN A 269 3.07 17.11 -16.12
C ASN A 269 3.83 16.15 -15.18
N GLU A 270 3.27 14.99 -14.83
CA GLU A 270 3.93 13.97 -14.00
C GLU A 270 5.28 13.58 -14.62
N ASP A 271 6.31 13.35 -13.82
CA ASP A 271 7.68 13.01 -14.24
C ASP A 271 8.21 11.72 -13.61
N ASP A 272 7.49 11.16 -12.64
CA ASP A 272 7.81 9.87 -12.07
C ASP A 272 7.27 8.71 -12.92
N TYR A 273 8.16 7.80 -13.31
CA TYR A 273 7.84 6.65 -14.17
C TYR A 273 6.68 5.79 -13.63
N ILE A 274 6.65 5.54 -12.32
CA ILE A 274 5.72 4.59 -11.70
C ILE A 274 4.33 5.19 -11.66
N THR A 275 4.27 6.48 -11.32
CA THR A 275 3.05 7.27 -11.37
C THR A 275 2.53 7.40 -12.80
N GLN A 276 3.40 7.75 -13.75
CA GLN A 276 3.04 7.86 -15.18
C GLN A 276 2.49 6.55 -15.75
N SER A 277 3.23 5.46 -15.57
CA SER A 277 2.88 4.14 -16.09
C SER A 277 1.53 3.69 -15.55
N ASN A 278 1.25 3.91 -14.25
CA ASN A 278 -0.03 3.51 -13.70
C ASN A 278 -1.20 4.40 -14.16
N VAL A 279 -1.00 5.72 -14.30
CA VAL A 279 -2.03 6.60 -14.89
C VAL A 279 -2.31 6.22 -16.34
N ALA A 280 -1.27 5.99 -17.16
CA ALA A 280 -1.42 5.56 -18.56
C ALA A 280 -2.20 4.24 -18.65
N SER A 281 -1.83 3.24 -17.85
CA SER A 281 -2.50 1.93 -17.81
C SER A 281 -3.97 2.04 -17.40
N ASN A 282 -4.27 2.83 -16.38
CA ASN A 282 -5.63 3.03 -15.89
C ASN A 282 -6.50 3.77 -16.93
N LEU A 283 -5.98 4.83 -17.56
CA LEU A 283 -6.67 5.56 -18.63
C LEU A 283 -6.90 4.68 -19.86
N HIS A 284 -5.90 3.89 -20.27
CA HIS A 284 -6.02 2.92 -21.36
C HIS A 284 -7.07 1.86 -21.05
N SER A 285 -7.13 1.37 -19.80
CA SER A 285 -8.15 0.43 -19.36
C SER A 285 -9.56 1.01 -19.50
N LEU A 286 -9.78 2.27 -19.09
CA LEU A 286 -11.08 2.94 -19.27
C LEU A 286 -11.43 3.14 -20.74
N TYR A 287 -10.47 3.56 -21.56
CA TYR A 287 -10.66 3.75 -23.00
C TYR A 287 -11.11 2.44 -23.67
N ASN A 288 -10.41 1.33 -23.43
CA ASN A 288 -10.74 0.05 -24.03
C ASN A 288 -12.12 -0.46 -23.59
N ARG A 289 -12.49 -0.25 -22.33
CA ARG A 289 -13.77 -0.70 -21.76
C ARG A 289 -14.96 0.14 -22.21
N THR A 290 -14.73 1.27 -22.86
CA THR A 290 -15.78 2.22 -23.26
C THR A 290 -15.79 2.43 -24.76
N ILE A 291 -15.14 1.58 -25.57
CA ILE A 291 -14.97 1.81 -27.02
C ILE A 291 -16.29 1.91 -27.79
N GLU A 292 -17.35 1.26 -27.29
CA GLU A 292 -18.69 1.28 -27.88
C GLU A 292 -19.58 2.40 -27.30
N GLU A 293 -19.08 3.15 -26.32
CA GLU A 293 -19.83 4.20 -25.64
C GLU A 293 -19.71 5.54 -26.35
N SER A 294 -20.81 6.30 -26.40
CA SER A 294 -20.84 7.61 -27.06
C SER A 294 -19.82 8.61 -26.48
N PHE A 295 -19.46 8.50 -25.20
CA PHE A 295 -18.51 9.39 -24.51
C PHE A 295 -17.05 8.94 -24.63
N ASN A 296 -16.74 7.88 -25.39
CA ASN A 296 -15.38 7.36 -25.53
C ASN A 296 -14.38 8.40 -26.02
N TYR A 297 -14.83 9.33 -26.90
CA TYR A 297 -13.99 10.38 -27.45
C TYR A 297 -13.41 11.29 -26.36
N GLU A 298 -14.17 11.59 -25.29
CA GLU A 298 -13.68 12.39 -24.17
C GLU A 298 -12.53 11.69 -23.43
N ILE A 299 -12.63 10.38 -23.26
CA ILE A 299 -11.58 9.57 -22.62
C ILE A 299 -10.35 9.49 -23.53
N LYS A 300 -10.57 9.29 -24.83
CA LYS A 300 -9.49 9.29 -25.83
C LYS A 300 -8.71 10.59 -25.82
N ASP A 301 -9.38 11.74 -25.74
CA ASP A 301 -8.72 13.05 -25.70
C ASP A 301 -7.86 13.21 -24.44
N ILE A 302 -8.36 12.75 -23.29
CA ILE A 302 -7.59 12.75 -22.03
C ILE A 302 -6.34 11.85 -22.15
N VAL A 303 -6.49 10.64 -22.70
CA VAL A 303 -5.38 9.69 -22.93
C VAL A 303 -4.35 10.31 -23.87
N HIS A 304 -4.79 10.88 -25.00
CA HIS A 304 -3.93 11.52 -25.98
C HIS A 304 -3.16 12.69 -25.38
N ASN A 305 -3.82 13.60 -24.65
CA ASN A 305 -3.16 14.74 -24.01
C ASN A 305 -2.12 14.29 -22.98
N PHE A 306 -2.46 13.30 -22.15
CA PHE A 306 -1.53 12.75 -21.16
C PHE A 306 -0.28 12.14 -21.82
N LEU A 307 -0.46 11.29 -22.84
CA LEU A 307 0.64 10.62 -23.54
C LEU A 307 1.47 11.59 -24.39
N LYS A 308 0.84 12.59 -25.01
CA LYS A 308 1.52 13.60 -25.83
C LYS A 308 2.61 14.32 -25.03
N THR A 309 2.33 14.71 -23.79
CA THR A 309 3.29 15.37 -22.89
C THR A 309 4.45 14.44 -22.50
N ILE A 310 4.21 13.13 -22.43
CA ILE A 310 5.26 12.13 -22.17
C ILE A 310 6.15 11.97 -23.42
N PHE A 311 5.56 11.73 -24.59
CA PHE A 311 6.32 11.54 -25.84
C PHE A 311 7.12 12.78 -26.23
N ALA A 312 6.58 13.98 -25.99
CA ALA A 312 7.31 15.22 -26.24
C ALA A 312 8.60 15.36 -25.41
N ARG A 313 8.70 14.68 -24.26
CA ARG A 313 9.90 14.69 -23.40
C ARG A 313 10.89 13.57 -23.73
N ILE A 314 10.40 12.39 -24.07
CA ILE A 314 11.25 11.21 -24.31
C ILE A 314 11.87 11.27 -25.72
N GLY A 315 11.15 11.82 -26.70
CA GLY A 315 11.59 11.79 -28.11
C GLY A 315 11.44 10.40 -28.74
N TRP A 316 11.97 10.25 -29.95
CA TRP A 316 11.95 9.02 -30.75
C TRP A 316 13.37 8.54 -31.12
N ASP A 317 14.40 9.16 -30.54
CA ASP A 317 15.81 8.97 -30.90
C ASP A 317 16.51 7.88 -30.08
#